data_AF-J9Z7B8-F1
#
_entry.id   AF-J9Z7B8-F1
#
_cell.length_a   1.000
_cell.length_b   1.000
_cell.length_c   1.000
_cell.angle_alpha   90.00
_cell.angle_beta   90.00
_cell.angle_gamma   90.00
#
_symmetry.space_group_name_H-M   'P 1'
#
loop_
_entity.id
_entity.type
_entity.pdbx_description
1 polymer ?
#
loop_
_entity_poly.entity_id
_entity_poly.type
_entity_poly.pdbx_seq_one_letter_code
_entity_poly.pdbx_strand_id
1 'polypeptide(L)'
;MVMKIANRNNGDAGVLMKPEGSVKVVVLNGSRQIDQVVPGAGQNGEAGWVTMKVLPENGLPKGIHQLHDATNPAKNVHPQSFGGQVLHVDKKHVYQFGPKGIVQHDRKIFDQALDGKEPIVGKCYEVSYSRGVGKVKAELTQEQGAKLQAKKAHTL
;
A
#
# COMPACT_ATOMS: atom_id res chain seq x y z
N MET A 1 38.03 8.97 -10.07
CA MET A 1 36.67 8.45 -9.78
C MET A 1 36.16 9.14 -8.54
N VAL A 2 35.27 10.11 -8.68
CA VAL A 2 34.72 10.83 -7.52
C VAL A 2 33.47 10.08 -7.06
N MET A 3 33.54 9.50 -5.86
CA MET A 3 32.41 8.87 -5.18
C MET A 3 31.35 9.96 -4.95
N LYS A 4 30.22 9.86 -5.66
CA LYS A 4 29.08 10.75 -5.48
C LYS A 4 28.41 10.37 -4.15
N ILE A 5 28.72 11.12 -3.10
CA ILE A 5 28.03 11.01 -1.81
C ILE A 5 26.56 11.32 -2.08
N ALA A 6 25.70 10.34 -1.87
CA ALA A 6 24.25 10.49 -2.04
C ALA A 6 23.76 11.60 -1.11
N ASN A 7 23.17 12.63 -1.70
CA ASN A 7 22.60 13.77 -1.01
C ASN A 7 21.52 13.26 -0.04
N ARG A 8 21.79 13.36 1.27
CA ARG A 8 20.83 13.01 2.32
C ARG A 8 19.93 14.23 2.52
N ASN A 9 18.94 14.40 1.64
CA ASN A 9 17.94 15.46 1.80
C ASN A 9 17.02 15.13 2.98
N ASN A 10 16.78 16.14 3.83
CA ASN A 10 16.04 16.09 5.09
C ASN A 10 14.54 15.79 4.94
N GLY A 11 14.18 14.54 4.64
CA GLY A 11 12.85 13.99 4.90
C GLY A 11 13.04 12.62 5.52
N ASP A 12 12.49 12.38 6.71
CA ASP A 12 12.58 11.13 7.50
C ASP A 12 13.77 10.22 7.16
N ALA A 13 14.84 10.29 7.96
CA ALA A 13 16.08 9.53 7.75
C ALA A 13 15.82 8.11 7.18
N GLY A 14 16.18 7.90 5.91
CA GLY A 14 16.06 6.61 5.21
C GLY A 14 14.93 6.48 4.19
N VAL A 15 14.08 7.49 3.99
CA VAL A 15 13.01 7.46 2.98
C VAL A 15 13.48 8.02 1.64
N LEU A 16 13.50 7.19 0.59
CA LEU A 16 13.78 7.64 -0.77
C LEU A 16 12.66 8.56 -1.28
N MET A 17 13.04 9.71 -1.85
CA MET A 17 12.11 10.59 -2.57
C MET A 17 11.50 9.87 -3.79
N LYS A 18 10.23 10.16 -4.07
CA LYS A 18 9.45 9.60 -5.18
C LYS A 18 8.91 10.73 -6.05
N PRO A 19 8.41 10.43 -7.28
CA PRO A 19 7.78 11.45 -8.12
C PRO A 19 6.64 12.18 -7.42
N GLU A 20 6.35 13.40 -7.85
CA GLU A 20 5.26 14.21 -7.34
C GLU A 20 3.92 13.45 -7.31
N GLY A 21 3.12 13.71 -6.28
CA GLY A 21 1.86 13.03 -6.04
C GLY A 21 1.98 11.62 -5.48
N SER A 22 3.18 11.05 -5.39
CA SER A 22 3.41 9.75 -4.73
C SER A 22 2.98 9.79 -3.27
N VAL A 23 2.40 8.67 -2.80
CA VAL A 23 1.86 8.55 -1.44
C VAL A 23 2.62 7.46 -0.69
N LYS A 24 2.86 7.71 0.61
CA LYS A 24 3.31 6.70 1.57
C LYS A 24 2.40 6.69 2.78
N VAL A 25 2.31 5.53 3.44
CA VAL A 25 1.64 5.39 4.74
C VAL A 25 2.69 5.08 5.79
N VAL A 26 2.83 5.97 6.77
CA VAL A 26 3.75 5.78 7.89
C VAL A 26 2.95 5.32 9.10
N VAL A 27 3.18 4.09 9.55
CA VAL A 27 2.52 3.51 10.73
C VAL A 27 3.51 3.51 11.89
N LEU A 28 3.36 4.47 12.79
CA LEU A 28 4.24 4.66 13.95
C LEU A 28 3.44 5.29 15.10
N ASN A 29 3.87 5.00 16.33
CA ASN A 29 3.37 5.61 17.55
C ASN A 29 1.84 5.55 17.71
N GLY A 30 1.21 4.42 17.37
CA GLY A 30 -0.24 4.23 17.52
C GLY A 30 -1.09 4.99 16.50
N SER A 31 -0.46 5.56 15.47
CA SER A 31 -1.12 6.29 14.40
C SER A 31 -0.63 5.84 13.03
N ARG A 32 -1.38 6.23 11.99
CA ARG A 32 -0.92 6.18 10.61
C ARG A 32 -1.00 7.56 9.97
N GLN A 33 0.10 8.00 9.39
CA GLN A 33 0.21 9.24 8.65
C GLN A 33 0.15 8.93 7.17
N ILE A 34 -0.64 9.71 6.44
CA ILE A 34 -0.73 9.67 4.97
C ILE A 34 0.08 10.84 4.47
N ASP A 35 1.23 10.55 3.90
CA ASP A 35 2.13 11.56 3.36
C ASP A 35 2.10 11.54 1.85
N GLN A 36 2.18 12.72 1.23
CA GLN A 36 2.24 12.88 -0.21
C GLN A 36 3.44 13.74 -0.61
N VAL A 37 4.05 13.42 -1.75
CA VAL A 37 5.05 14.29 -2.36
C VAL A 37 4.35 15.50 -2.98
N VAL A 38 4.61 16.69 -2.45
CA VAL A 38 4.02 17.96 -2.88
C VAL A 38 5.11 18.86 -3.50
N PRO A 39 4.89 19.44 -4.69
CA PRO A 39 5.83 20.38 -5.31
C PRO A 39 6.10 21.59 -4.41
N GLY A 40 7.36 22.04 -4.33
CA GLY A 40 7.73 23.24 -3.55
C GLY A 40 7.75 23.08 -2.03
N ALA A 41 7.34 21.92 -1.50
CA ALA A 41 7.33 21.65 -0.06
C ALA A 41 8.69 21.21 0.51
N GLY A 42 9.63 20.87 -0.36
CA GLY A 42 10.99 20.47 -0.02
C GLY A 42 11.95 21.65 0.10
N GLN A 43 13.21 21.35 0.41
CA GLN A 43 14.26 22.36 0.48
C GLN A 43 14.48 23.03 -0.87
N ASN A 44 14.78 24.33 -0.86
CA ASN A 44 15.07 25.13 -2.06
C ASN A 44 13.96 25.10 -3.13
N GLY A 45 12.70 24.87 -2.73
CA GLY A 45 11.57 24.80 -3.65
C GLY A 45 11.45 23.48 -4.41
N GLU A 46 12.23 22.45 -4.05
CA GLU A 46 12.03 21.10 -4.58
C GLU A 46 10.73 20.47 -4.04
N ALA A 47 10.31 19.35 -4.64
CA ALA A 47 9.21 18.56 -4.08
C ALA A 47 9.60 17.95 -2.72
N GLY A 48 8.65 17.87 -1.80
CA GLY A 48 8.86 17.35 -0.45
C GLY A 48 7.71 16.49 0.04
N TRP A 49 7.97 15.59 1.00
CA TRP A 49 6.92 14.85 1.67
C TRP A 49 6.17 15.76 2.64
N VAL A 50 4.84 15.77 2.54
CA VAL A 50 3.94 16.50 3.43
C VAL A 50 2.93 15.55 4.01
N THR A 51 2.74 15.58 5.33
CA THR A 51 1.66 14.84 5.99
C THR A 51 0.32 15.48 5.66
N MET A 52 -0.48 14.75 4.89
CA MET A 52 -1.81 15.18 4.46
C MET A 52 -2.86 14.86 5.51
N LYS A 53 -2.70 13.74 6.23
CA LYS A 53 -3.65 13.28 7.24
C LYS A 53 -2.99 12.39 8.28
N VAL A 54 -3.48 12.47 9.51
CA VAL A 54 -3.15 11.52 10.59
C VAL A 54 -4.44 10.78 10.98
N LEU A 55 -4.35 9.46 11.09
CA LEU A 55 -5.47 8.56 11.37
C LEU A 55 -5.07 7.53 12.44
N PRO A 56 -6.03 6.82 13.07
CA PRO A 56 -5.72 5.71 13.95
C PRO A 56 -4.95 4.59 13.23
N GLU A 57 -4.05 3.89 13.95
CA GLU A 57 -3.22 2.79 13.45
C GLU A 57 -4.04 1.61 12.91
N ASN A 58 -5.21 1.33 13.49
CA ASN A 58 -6.10 0.23 13.09
C ASN A 58 -5.44 -1.16 13.10
N GLY A 59 -4.48 -1.40 14.00
CA GLY A 59 -3.80 -2.69 14.14
C GLY A 59 -2.89 -3.06 12.96
N LEU A 60 -2.48 -2.06 12.17
CA LEU A 60 -1.51 -2.24 11.09
C LEU A 60 -0.09 -2.44 11.63
N PRO A 61 0.76 -3.23 10.96
CA PRO A 61 2.16 -3.35 11.33
C PRO A 61 2.90 -2.02 11.15
N LYS A 62 3.77 -1.72 12.12
CA LYS A 62 4.64 -0.54 12.09
C LYS A 62 5.54 -0.56 10.86
N GLY A 63 5.80 0.62 10.29
CA GLY A 63 6.70 0.78 9.15
C GLY A 63 6.32 1.93 8.23
N ILE A 64 7.16 2.14 7.21
CA ILE A 64 6.95 3.12 6.15
C ILE A 64 6.59 2.36 4.88
N HIS A 65 5.37 2.56 4.40
CA HIS A 65 4.77 1.76 3.33
C HIS A 65 4.58 2.62 2.08
N GLN A 66 5.49 2.48 1.10
CA GLN A 66 5.50 3.25 -0.14
C GLN A 66 4.44 2.75 -1.13
N LEU A 67 3.34 3.48 -1.32
CA LEU A 67 2.25 3.04 -2.21
C LEU A 67 2.65 3.11 -3.69
N HIS A 68 3.62 3.97 -4.04
CA HIS A 68 4.17 4.05 -5.40
C HIS A 68 4.81 2.73 -5.87
N ASP A 69 5.35 1.95 -4.94
CA ASP A 69 6.01 0.67 -5.23
C ASP A 69 5.03 -0.52 -5.21
N ALA A 70 3.73 -0.25 -5.03
CA ALA A 70 2.73 -1.29 -4.98
C ALA A 70 2.63 -2.06 -6.31
N THR A 71 2.56 -3.38 -6.21
CA THR A 71 2.38 -4.24 -7.37
C THR A 71 0.92 -4.22 -7.81
N ASN A 72 0.67 -4.04 -9.10
CA ASN A 72 -0.67 -4.15 -9.69
C ASN A 72 -0.87 -5.56 -10.28
N PRO A 73 -1.67 -6.45 -9.65
CA PRO A 73 -1.86 -7.81 -10.14
C PRO A 73 -2.60 -7.91 -11.47
N ALA A 74 -3.37 -6.88 -11.84
CA ALA A 74 -4.12 -6.84 -13.09
C ALA A 74 -3.20 -6.88 -14.32
N LYS A 75 -1.92 -6.50 -14.16
CA LYS A 75 -0.90 -6.55 -15.22
C LYS A 75 -0.37 -7.95 -15.50
N ASN A 76 -0.71 -8.94 -14.69
CA ASN A 76 -0.24 -10.32 -14.84
C ASN A 76 -1.40 -11.24 -15.24
N VAL A 77 -1.16 -12.04 -16.27
CA VAL A 77 -2.15 -12.94 -16.87
C VAL A 77 -2.31 -14.25 -16.07
N HIS A 78 -1.30 -14.63 -15.29
CA HIS A 78 -1.34 -15.84 -14.49
C HIS A 78 -2.25 -15.68 -13.27
N PRO A 79 -2.95 -16.77 -12.85
CA PRO A 79 -3.73 -16.75 -11.63
C PRO A 79 -2.88 -16.38 -10.41
N GLN A 80 -3.42 -15.49 -9.59
CA GLN A 80 -2.78 -15.03 -8.36
C GLN A 80 -3.81 -14.93 -7.25
N SER A 81 -3.42 -15.19 -6.01
CA SER A 81 -4.24 -14.90 -4.83
C SER A 81 -3.41 -14.14 -3.80
N PHE A 82 -4.05 -13.16 -3.16
CA PHE A 82 -3.47 -12.30 -2.16
C PHE A 82 -4.36 -12.33 -0.92
N GLY A 83 -3.75 -12.48 0.25
CA GLY A 83 -4.44 -12.37 1.52
C GLY A 83 -3.62 -11.53 2.48
N GLY A 84 -4.27 -10.63 3.20
CA GLY A 84 -3.61 -9.71 4.12
C GLY A 84 -4.46 -8.51 4.50
N GLN A 85 -3.95 -7.68 5.41
CA GLN A 85 -4.67 -6.50 5.87
C GLN A 85 -4.74 -5.41 4.80
N VAL A 86 -5.86 -4.68 4.74
CA VAL A 86 -5.97 -3.43 3.98
C VAL A 86 -5.16 -2.35 4.68
N LEU A 87 -4.14 -1.83 3.99
CA LEU A 87 -3.26 -0.76 4.45
C LEU A 87 -3.89 0.63 4.24
N HIS A 88 -4.42 0.86 3.03
CA HIS A 88 -4.95 2.16 2.63
C HIS A 88 -6.04 2.01 1.57
N VAL A 89 -6.95 2.98 1.54
CA VAL A 89 -8.02 3.06 0.55
C VAL A 89 -8.05 4.49 0.05
N ASP A 90 -7.95 4.66 -1.26
CA ASP A 90 -8.15 5.96 -1.93
C ASP A 90 -9.39 5.89 -2.85
N LYS A 91 -9.61 6.92 -3.67
CA LYS A 91 -10.79 6.99 -4.57
C LYS A 91 -10.79 5.92 -5.68
N LYS A 92 -9.64 5.37 -6.05
CA LYS A 92 -9.46 4.46 -7.17
C LYS A 92 -8.96 3.08 -6.75
N HIS A 93 -8.29 2.98 -5.61
CA HIS A 93 -7.56 1.78 -5.24
C HIS A 93 -7.73 1.39 -3.78
N VAL A 94 -7.57 0.09 -3.56
CA VAL A 94 -7.37 -0.52 -2.25
C VAL A 94 -5.95 -1.09 -2.22
N TYR A 95 -5.18 -0.68 -1.22
CA TYR A 95 -3.82 -1.14 -0.99
C TYR A 95 -3.82 -2.17 0.13
N GLN A 96 -3.28 -3.34 -0.16
CA GLN A 96 -3.24 -4.49 0.73
C GLN A 96 -1.81 -4.93 0.97
N PHE A 97 -1.51 -5.44 2.16
CA PHE A 97 -0.29 -6.21 2.35
C PHE A 97 -0.36 -7.54 1.62
N GLY A 98 0.67 -7.83 0.84
CA GLY A 98 0.85 -9.09 0.13
C GLY A 98 2.20 -9.74 0.44
N PRO A 99 2.51 -10.86 -0.24
CA PRO A 99 3.66 -11.69 0.09
C PRO A 99 5.02 -11.08 -0.29
N LYS A 100 5.04 -10.07 -1.15
CA LYS A 100 6.27 -9.39 -1.63
C LYS A 100 6.23 -7.88 -1.41
N GLY A 101 5.39 -7.39 -0.51
CA GLY A 101 5.16 -5.97 -0.28
C GLY A 101 3.70 -5.60 -0.47
N ILE A 102 3.44 -4.39 -0.97
CA ILE A 102 2.09 -3.84 -1.09
C ILE A 102 1.51 -4.22 -2.45
N VAL A 103 0.22 -4.57 -2.45
CA VAL A 103 -0.55 -4.89 -3.65
C VAL A 103 -1.62 -3.81 -3.83
N GLN A 104 -1.78 -3.33 -5.06
CA GLN A 104 -2.77 -2.32 -5.43
C GLN A 104 -3.88 -2.97 -6.24
N HIS A 105 -5.10 -2.88 -5.73
CA HIS A 105 -6.32 -3.37 -6.35
C HIS A 105 -7.17 -2.23 -6.90
N ASP A 106 -7.96 -2.49 -7.94
CA ASP A 106 -9.02 -1.57 -8.35
C ASP A 106 -10.10 -1.54 -7.27
N ARG A 107 -10.54 -0.35 -6.84
CA ARG A 107 -11.55 -0.20 -5.79
C ARG A 107 -12.89 -0.84 -6.14
N LYS A 108 -13.26 -0.90 -7.43
CA LYS A 108 -14.54 -1.45 -7.89
C LYS A 108 -14.74 -2.91 -7.52
N ILE A 109 -13.67 -3.71 -7.42
CA ILE A 109 -13.81 -5.12 -7.03
C ILE A 109 -14.24 -5.26 -5.58
N PHE A 110 -13.92 -4.28 -4.74
CA PHE A 110 -14.36 -4.20 -3.35
C PHE A 110 -15.75 -3.58 -3.25
N ASP A 111 -16.03 -2.51 -4.01
CA ASP A 111 -17.37 -1.93 -4.05
C ASP A 111 -18.41 -2.99 -4.46
N GLN A 112 -18.07 -3.87 -5.41
CA GLN A 112 -18.92 -4.99 -5.80
C GLN A 112 -19.07 -6.05 -4.69
N ALA A 113 -17.98 -6.37 -3.98
CA ALA A 113 -17.99 -7.44 -2.99
C ALA A 113 -18.57 -7.02 -1.63
N LEU A 114 -18.59 -5.72 -1.35
CA LEU A 114 -19.05 -5.15 -0.08
C LEU A 114 -20.36 -4.37 -0.23
N ASP A 115 -21.09 -4.55 -1.32
CA ASP A 115 -22.36 -3.86 -1.63
C ASP A 115 -22.24 -2.33 -1.51
N GLY A 116 -21.16 -1.78 -2.08
CA GLY A 116 -20.84 -0.34 -2.07
C GLY A 116 -20.27 0.19 -0.76
N LYS A 117 -20.09 -0.65 0.27
CA LYS A 117 -19.45 -0.23 1.54
C LYS A 117 -17.95 -0.08 1.37
N GLU A 118 -17.39 0.90 2.09
CA GLU A 118 -15.95 1.16 2.03
C GLU A 118 -15.15 0.04 2.74
N PRO A 119 -14.07 -0.46 2.12
CA PRO A 119 -13.16 -1.41 2.76
C PRO A 119 -12.54 -0.82 4.03
N ILE A 120 -12.62 -1.58 5.11
CA ILE A 120 -12.10 -1.15 6.41
C ILE A 120 -10.59 -1.43 6.47
N VAL A 121 -9.81 -0.38 6.72
CA VAL A 121 -8.37 -0.50 6.97
C VAL A 121 -8.12 -1.37 8.21
N GLY A 122 -7.12 -2.26 8.11
CA GLY A 122 -6.76 -3.19 9.18
C GLY A 122 -7.50 -4.52 9.07
N LYS A 123 -8.64 -4.58 8.37
CA LYS A 123 -9.30 -5.86 8.07
C LYS A 123 -8.54 -6.64 7.00
N CYS A 124 -8.58 -7.96 7.10
CA CYS A 124 -8.02 -8.86 6.11
C CYS A 124 -9.06 -9.29 5.08
N TYR A 125 -8.66 -9.37 3.82
CA TYR A 125 -9.46 -9.93 2.74
C TYR A 125 -8.63 -10.90 1.92
N GLU A 126 -9.27 -11.83 1.22
CA GLU A 126 -8.66 -12.59 0.14
C GLU A 126 -9.09 -11.99 -1.21
N VAL A 127 -8.13 -11.70 -2.08
CA VAL A 127 -8.36 -11.19 -3.43
C VAL A 127 -7.67 -12.12 -4.43
N SER A 128 -8.46 -12.67 -5.36
CA SER A 128 -7.94 -13.50 -6.45
C SER A 128 -7.94 -12.72 -7.76
N TYR A 129 -6.96 -13.00 -8.62
CA TYR A 129 -6.89 -12.53 -9.99
C TYR A 129 -6.83 -13.72 -10.95
N SER A 130 -7.53 -13.60 -12.07
CA SER A 130 -7.36 -14.49 -13.22
C SER A 130 -7.41 -13.66 -14.50
N ARG A 131 -6.38 -13.81 -15.37
CA ARG A 131 -6.25 -13.02 -16.61
C ARG A 131 -6.41 -11.51 -16.39
N GLY A 132 -5.81 -11.00 -15.31
CA GLY A 132 -5.90 -9.58 -14.94
C GLY A 132 -7.21 -9.12 -14.28
N VAL A 133 -8.22 -9.99 -14.17
CA VAL A 133 -9.51 -9.66 -13.55
C VAL A 133 -9.49 -10.04 -12.07
N GLY A 134 -9.64 -9.03 -11.20
CA GLY A 134 -9.65 -9.20 -9.74
C GLY A 134 -11.04 -9.47 -9.18
N LYS A 135 -11.11 -10.25 -8.10
CA LYS A 135 -12.33 -10.49 -7.32
C LYS A 135 -11.98 -10.70 -5.85
N VAL A 136 -12.70 -10.03 -4.94
CA VAL A 136 -12.64 -10.35 -3.50
C VAL A 136 -13.35 -11.68 -3.27
N LYS A 137 -12.68 -12.61 -2.62
CA LYS A 137 -13.19 -13.96 -2.32
C LYS A 137 -13.90 -14.01 -0.98
N ALA A 138 -13.29 -13.43 0.05
CA ALA A 138 -13.81 -13.44 1.41
C ALA A 138 -13.16 -12.34 2.27
N GLU A 139 -13.85 -11.94 3.35
CA GLU A 139 -13.19 -11.35 4.52
C GLU A 139 -12.48 -12.48 5.30
N LEU A 140 -11.30 -12.19 5.85
CA LEU A 140 -10.47 -13.13 6.57
C LEU A 140 -10.27 -12.69 8.01
N THR A 141 -9.97 -13.64 8.90
CA THR A 141 -9.37 -13.31 10.19
C THR A 141 -7.94 -12.79 10.03
N GLN A 142 -7.41 -12.14 11.06
CA GLN A 142 -6.01 -11.69 11.09
C GLN A 142 -5.02 -12.84 10.84
N GLU A 143 -5.26 -13.98 11.49
CA GLU A 143 -4.42 -15.17 11.35
C GLU A 143 -4.46 -15.77 9.94
N GLN A 144 -5.64 -15.83 9.31
CA GLN A 144 -5.78 -16.30 7.93
C GLN A 144 -5.08 -15.36 6.95
N GLY A 145 -5.24 -14.04 7.14
CA GLY A 145 -4.56 -13.02 6.36
C GLY A 145 -3.03 -13.15 6.47
N ALA A 146 -2.50 -13.24 7.69
CA ALA A 146 -1.06 -13.42 7.93
C ALA A 146 -0.51 -14.72 7.31
N LYS A 147 -1.26 -15.83 7.38
CA LYS A 147 -0.88 -17.10 6.74
C LYS A 147 -0.81 -16.96 5.22
N LEU A 148 -1.78 -16.32 4.58
CA LEU A 148 -1.78 -16.11 3.12
C LEU A 148 -0.70 -15.10 2.69
N GLN A 149 -0.45 -14.06 3.49
CA GLN A 149 0.63 -13.12 3.25
C GLN A 149 2.01 -13.80 3.35
N ALA A 150 2.20 -14.70 4.31
CA ALA A 150 3.47 -15.41 4.49
C ALA A 150 3.71 -16.50 3.43
N LYS A 151 2.66 -17.00 2.77
CA LYS A 151 2.83 -17.93 1.64
C LYS A 151 3.48 -17.18 0.49
N LYS A 152 4.65 -17.64 0.04
CA LYS A 152 5.22 -17.23 -1.24
C LYS A 152 4.12 -17.37 -2.29
N ALA A 153 3.86 -16.32 -3.07
CA ALA A 153 2.87 -16.34 -4.14
C ALA A 153 3.09 -17.60 -4.99
N HIS A 154 2.22 -18.60 -4.80
CA HIS A 154 2.24 -19.81 -5.61
C HIS A 154 1.62 -19.41 -6.93
N THR A 155 2.38 -19.52 -8.01
CA THR A 155 1.79 -19.70 -9.33
C THR A 155 0.95 -20.97 -9.23
N LEU A 156 -0.37 -20.83 -9.34
CA LEU A 156 -1.27 -21.97 -9.57
C LEU A 156 -1.06 -22.51 -10.98
#